data_AF-A0A1A8U032-F1
#
_entry.id   AF-A0A1A8U032-F1
#
_cell.length_a   1.000
_cell.length_b   1.000
_cell.length_c   1.000
_cell.angle_alpha   90.00
_cell.angle_beta   90.00
_cell.angle_gamma   90.00
#
_symmetry.space_group_name_H-M   'P 1'
#
loop_
_entity.id
_entity.type
_entity.pdbx_description
1 polymer ?
#
loop_
_entity_poly.entity_id
_entity_poly.type
_entity_poly.pdbx_seq_one_letter_code
_entity_poly.pdbx_strand_id
1 'polypeptide(L)'
;WTKSKFMGMSIGVSMVGEGVLCLLEHDEEYVFTLPCAYARSILTVPWVELGGKVSINCVKSGYSAAVTFHTKPFYGGKVHRVTAEVKHNPTNTIVCKAQGEWNGTLEFTYSSGETKVIDTAKLPVIRKKLRPLEKQGRTESRRLWQHVTKSLKEGNMDEATEHKHRLEESQRVEERQRAAANKPWRPKYFTKEGEGWLFNNSLRKST
;
A
#
# COMPACT_ATOMS: atom_id res chain seq x y z
N TRP A 1 -6.69 2.11 7.13
CA TRP A 1 -5.77 3.04 7.85
C TRP A 1 -4.65 2.22 8.47
N THR A 2 -3.58 2.85 8.96
CA THR A 2 -2.47 2.11 9.57
C THR A 2 -2.56 2.11 11.09
N LYS A 3 -2.11 1.02 11.73
CA LYS A 3 -1.89 0.95 13.18
C LYS A 3 -0.41 0.73 13.41
N SER A 4 0.25 1.71 14.03
CA SER A 4 1.68 1.65 14.33
C SER A 4 1.92 1.23 15.78
N LYS A 5 2.90 0.38 16.01
CA LYS A 5 3.30 -0.11 17.34
C LYS A 5 4.82 -0.07 17.48
N PHE A 6 5.32 0.58 18.53
CA PHE A 6 6.73 0.49 18.92
C PHE A 6 7.01 -0.88 19.56
N MET A 7 8.11 -1.52 19.15
CA MET A 7 8.47 -2.90 19.52
C MET A 7 9.94 -2.97 20.00
N GLY A 8 10.42 -1.94 20.68
CA GLY A 8 11.80 -1.86 21.16
C GLY A 8 12.76 -1.44 20.04
N MET A 9 13.40 -2.40 19.38
CA MET A 9 14.33 -2.12 18.26
C MET A 9 13.65 -2.03 16.89
N SER A 10 12.32 -2.00 16.85
CA SER A 10 11.54 -1.97 15.61
C SER A 10 10.23 -1.20 15.80
N ILE A 11 9.67 -0.72 14.70
CA ILE A 11 8.30 -0.20 14.63
C ILE A 11 7.52 -1.09 13.67
N GLY A 12 6.43 -1.69 14.14
CA GLY A 12 5.50 -2.44 13.31
C GLY A 12 4.35 -1.56 12.85
N VAL A 13 3.98 -1.67 11.57
CA VAL A 13 2.88 -0.95 10.95
C VAL A 13 1.94 -1.99 10.33
N SER A 14 0.78 -2.17 10.95
CA SER A 14 -0.29 -3.00 10.40
C SER A 14 -1.14 -2.18 9.45
N MET A 15 -1.24 -2.66 8.21
CA MET A 15 -2.10 -2.08 7.18
C MET A 15 -3.51 -2.64 7.36
N VAL A 16 -4.43 -1.83 7.90
CA VAL A 16 -5.81 -2.24 8.16
C VAL A 16 -6.70 -1.82 6.99
N GLY A 17 -7.50 -2.77 6.52
CA GLY A 17 -8.45 -2.61 5.43
C GLY A 17 -8.13 -3.50 4.25
N GLU A 18 -9.03 -3.47 3.27
CA GLU A 18 -8.93 -4.24 2.03
C GLU A 18 -8.93 -3.29 0.83
N GLY A 19 -8.27 -3.70 -0.24
CA GLY A 19 -8.36 -3.10 -1.55
C GLY A 19 -9.29 -3.93 -2.44
N VAL A 20 -10.03 -3.24 -3.30
CA VAL A 20 -10.88 -3.87 -4.32
C VAL A 20 -10.36 -3.46 -5.69
N LEU A 21 -9.97 -4.44 -6.51
CA LEU A 21 -9.57 -4.26 -7.90
C LEU A 21 -10.65 -4.84 -8.81
N CYS A 22 -11.19 -4.01 -9.69
CA CYS A 22 -12.21 -4.40 -10.65
C CYS A 22 -11.55 -4.57 -12.03
N LEU A 23 -11.60 -5.78 -12.58
CA LEU A 23 -11.20 -6.05 -13.96
C LEU A 23 -12.44 -6.02 -14.84
N LEU A 24 -12.71 -4.87 -15.47
CA LEU A 24 -13.95 -4.63 -16.21
C LEU A 24 -14.12 -5.58 -17.41
N GLU A 25 -13.03 -5.93 -18.09
CA GLU A 25 -13.05 -6.82 -19.26
C GLU A 25 -13.53 -8.24 -18.92
N HIS A 26 -13.32 -8.68 -17.68
CA HIS A 26 -13.77 -9.98 -17.18
C HIS A 26 -15.02 -9.87 -16.29
N ASP A 27 -15.45 -8.64 -16.01
CA ASP A 27 -16.44 -8.32 -14.98
C ASP A 27 -16.09 -9.04 -13.66
N GLU A 28 -14.81 -8.97 -13.27
CA GLU A 28 -14.28 -9.62 -12.08
C GLU A 28 -13.92 -8.61 -10.99
N GLU A 29 -13.97 -9.08 -9.75
CA GLU A 29 -13.60 -8.31 -8.58
C GLU A 29 -12.62 -9.09 -7.71
N TYR A 30 -11.47 -8.46 -7.44
CA TYR A 30 -10.42 -9.00 -6.60
C TYR A 30 -10.34 -8.20 -5.31
N VAL A 31 -10.67 -8.84 -4.20
CA VAL A 31 -10.54 -8.28 -2.85
C VAL A 31 -9.22 -8.75 -2.26
N PHE A 32 -8.38 -7.84 -1.79
CA PHE A 32 -7.08 -8.17 -1.24
C PHE A 32 -6.69 -7.36 -0.02
N THR A 33 -5.91 -7.98 0.86
CA THR A 33 -5.31 -7.32 2.03
C THR A 33 -3.90 -6.81 1.71
N LEU A 34 -3.30 -6.05 2.63
CA LEU A 34 -1.95 -5.50 2.48
C LEU A 34 -1.01 -6.09 3.54
N PRO A 35 0.28 -6.31 3.21
CA PRO A 35 1.23 -6.83 4.20
C PRO A 35 1.48 -5.79 5.30
N CYS A 36 1.92 -6.25 6.46
CA CYS A 36 2.46 -5.35 7.47
C CYS A 36 3.85 -4.87 7.03
N ALA A 37 4.22 -3.67 7.46
CA ALA A 37 5.57 -3.13 7.28
C ALA A 37 6.26 -3.01 8.64
N TYR A 38 7.55 -3.29 8.68
CA TYR A 38 8.38 -3.18 9.87
C TYR A 38 9.57 -2.28 9.55
N ALA A 39 9.71 -1.18 10.29
CA ALA A 39 10.98 -0.45 10.34
C ALA A 39 11.87 -1.14 11.38
N ARG A 40 12.93 -1.77 10.90
CA ARG A 40 13.92 -2.49 11.72
C ARG A 40 15.10 -1.59 12.04
N SER A 41 15.88 -1.93 13.06
CA SER A 41 17.15 -1.26 13.38
C SER A 41 17.02 0.25 13.58
N ILE A 42 15.92 0.69 14.21
CA ILE A 42 15.58 2.13 14.35
C ILE A 42 16.56 2.93 15.23
N LEU A 43 17.40 2.27 16.01
CA LEU A 43 18.47 2.90 16.81
C LEU A 43 19.83 2.95 16.07
N THR A 44 19.91 2.37 14.87
CA THR A 44 21.12 2.37 14.04
C THR A 44 20.77 2.83 12.62
N VAL A 45 20.93 1.97 11.60
CA VAL A 45 20.55 2.26 10.22
C VAL A 45 19.19 1.60 9.95
N PRO A 46 18.11 2.38 9.88
CA PRO A 46 16.79 1.81 9.71
C PRO A 46 16.61 1.21 8.32
N TRP A 47 15.91 0.09 8.24
CA TRP A 47 15.50 -0.53 6.97
C TRP A 47 14.09 -1.08 7.06
N VAL A 48 13.43 -1.21 5.91
CA VAL A 48 12.02 -1.62 5.83
C VAL A 48 11.92 -3.09 5.44
N GLU A 49 11.06 -3.80 6.17
CA GLU A 49 10.73 -5.19 5.93
C GLU A 49 9.21 -5.35 5.79
N LEU A 50 8.77 -6.11 4.79
CA LEU A 50 7.37 -6.53 4.69
C LEU A 50 7.19 -7.88 5.39
N GLY A 51 6.06 -8.04 6.07
CA GLY A 51 5.75 -9.27 6.78
C GLY A 51 4.26 -9.55 6.89
N GLY A 52 3.94 -10.80 7.19
CA GLY A 52 2.57 -11.25 7.42
C GLY A 52 1.92 -11.89 6.19
N LYS A 53 0.66 -12.31 6.38
CA LYS A 53 -0.14 -12.97 5.36
C LYS A 53 -1.04 -11.96 4.65
N VAL A 54 -1.12 -12.11 3.34
CA VAL A 54 -1.98 -11.36 2.43
C VAL A 54 -2.87 -12.37 1.71
N SER A 55 -4.13 -12.01 1.55
CA SER A 55 -5.12 -12.74 0.77
C SER A 55 -5.46 -11.93 -0.48
N ILE A 56 -5.71 -12.62 -1.59
CA ILE A 56 -6.30 -12.06 -2.81
C ILE A 56 -7.41 -13.03 -3.22
N ASN A 57 -8.65 -12.55 -3.33
CA ASN A 57 -9.81 -13.41 -3.57
C ASN A 57 -10.66 -12.85 -4.70
N CYS A 58 -11.04 -13.69 -5.65
CA CYS A 58 -12.08 -13.39 -6.63
C CYS A 58 -13.22 -14.38 -6.47
N VAL A 59 -14.39 -13.88 -6.04
CA VAL A 59 -15.57 -14.73 -5.82
C VAL A 59 -16.08 -15.30 -7.14
N LYS A 60 -16.13 -14.45 -8.19
CA LYS A 60 -16.69 -14.82 -9.49
C LYS A 60 -15.94 -15.95 -10.17
N SER A 61 -14.60 -15.89 -10.19
CA SER A 61 -13.77 -16.93 -10.79
C SER A 61 -13.48 -18.09 -9.84
N GLY A 62 -13.81 -17.95 -8.55
CA GLY A 62 -13.55 -18.95 -7.53
C GLY A 62 -12.08 -19.10 -7.14
N TYR A 63 -11.18 -18.26 -7.67
CA TYR A 63 -9.75 -18.31 -7.34
C TYR A 63 -9.41 -17.50 -6.08
N SER A 64 -8.49 -18.02 -5.28
CA SER A 64 -7.87 -17.32 -4.16
C SER A 64 -6.34 -17.46 -4.20
N ALA A 65 -5.63 -16.50 -3.63
CA ALA A 65 -4.20 -16.59 -3.39
C ALA A 65 -3.88 -16.22 -1.94
N ALA A 66 -3.12 -17.08 -1.28
CA ALA A 66 -2.55 -16.82 0.03
C ALA A 66 -1.05 -16.51 -0.14
N VAL A 67 -0.67 -15.26 0.09
CA VAL A 67 0.72 -14.77 -0.02
C VAL A 67 1.27 -14.54 1.38
N THR A 68 2.46 -15.04 1.67
CA THR A 68 3.15 -14.85 2.95
C THR A 68 4.45 -14.10 2.71
N PHE A 69 4.54 -12.90 3.28
CA PHE A 69 5.78 -12.13 3.38
C PHE A 69 6.51 -12.59 4.64
N HIS A 70 7.69 -13.18 4.44
CA HIS A 70 8.50 -13.73 5.53
C HIS A 70 9.41 -12.65 6.08
N THR A 71 9.29 -12.39 7.38
CA THR A 71 10.28 -11.58 8.10
C THR A 71 11.57 -12.38 8.29
N LYS A 72 12.71 -11.69 8.31
CA LYS A 72 14.03 -12.25 8.51
C LYS A 72 14.06 -13.12 9.77
N PRO A 73 14.45 -14.40 9.68
CA PRO A 73 14.66 -15.24 10.85
C PRO A 73 15.77 -14.71 11.75
N PHE A 74 15.72 -15.07 13.04
CA PHE A 74 16.77 -14.68 14.01
C PHE A 74 18.14 -15.30 13.67
N TYR A 75 18.16 -16.50 13.09
CA TYR A 75 19.39 -17.24 12.76
C TYR A 75 19.57 -17.34 11.25
N GLY A 76 20.35 -16.41 10.68
CA GLY A 76 20.65 -16.40 9.25
C GLY A 76 19.39 -16.29 8.37
N GLY A 77 19.59 -16.38 7.06
CA GLY A 77 18.52 -16.37 6.07
C GLY A 77 18.41 -15.07 5.27
N LYS A 78 17.66 -15.18 4.17
CA LYS A 78 17.44 -14.09 3.22
C LYS A 78 16.34 -13.15 3.71
N VAL A 79 16.53 -11.86 3.47
CA VAL A 79 15.48 -10.84 3.65
C VAL A 79 14.49 -10.90 2.48
N HIS A 80 13.33 -10.26 2.65
CA HIS A 80 12.36 -10.03 1.57
C HIS A 80 11.77 -11.29 0.92
N ARG A 81 11.90 -12.45 1.58
CA ARG A 81 11.34 -13.70 1.08
C ARG A 81 9.81 -13.64 1.05
N VAL A 82 9.23 -14.15 -0.02
CA VAL A 82 7.79 -14.30 -0.21
C VAL A 82 7.47 -15.71 -0.69
N THR A 83 6.35 -16.26 -0.24
CA THR A 83 5.77 -17.50 -0.78
C THR A 83 4.29 -17.28 -1.03
N ALA A 84 3.73 -17.86 -2.08
CA ALA A 84 2.32 -17.79 -2.39
C ALA A 84 1.76 -19.13 -2.85
N GLU A 85 0.49 -19.36 -2.58
CA GLU A 85 -0.27 -20.49 -3.09
C GLU A 85 -1.58 -19.97 -3.68
N VAL A 86 -1.82 -20.29 -4.95
CA VAL A 86 -3.04 -19.95 -5.68
C VAL A 86 -3.91 -21.20 -5.76
N LYS A 87 -5.16 -21.09 -5.34
CA LYS A 87 -6.15 -22.16 -5.31
C LYS A 87 -7.37 -21.83 -6.15
N HIS A 88 -7.95 -22.86 -6.75
CA HIS A 88 -9.33 -22.81 -7.20
C HIS A 88 -10.21 -23.39 -6.08
N ASN A 89 -10.96 -22.52 -5.41
CA ASN A 89 -11.72 -22.87 -4.21
C ASN A 89 -12.79 -23.95 -4.47
N PRO A 90 -13.56 -23.93 -5.59
CA PRO A 90 -14.58 -24.94 -5.85
C PRO A 90 -14.05 -26.37 -5.95
N THR A 91 -12.87 -26.56 -6.53
CA THR A 91 -12.24 -27.88 -6.69
C THR A 91 -11.22 -28.18 -5.60
N ASN A 92 -10.92 -27.21 -4.72
CA ASN A 92 -9.87 -27.27 -3.72
C ASN A 92 -8.49 -27.68 -4.29
N THR A 93 -8.21 -27.27 -5.53
CA THR A 93 -6.95 -27.60 -6.21
C THR A 93 -5.99 -26.43 -6.16
N ILE A 94 -4.71 -26.73 -5.92
CA ILE A 94 -3.63 -25.75 -6.04
C ILE A 94 -3.24 -25.66 -7.51
N VAL A 95 -3.36 -24.48 -8.10
CA VAL A 95 -3.06 -24.25 -9.52
C VAL A 95 -1.69 -23.65 -9.75
N CYS A 96 -1.17 -22.92 -8.75
CA CYS A 96 0.14 -22.30 -8.82
C CYS A 96 0.73 -22.11 -7.42
N LYS A 97 2.02 -22.36 -7.28
CA LYS A 97 2.82 -21.96 -6.13
C LYS A 97 3.85 -20.94 -6.60
N ALA A 98 4.11 -19.91 -5.81
CA ALA A 98 5.16 -18.96 -6.07
C ALA A 98 6.10 -18.82 -4.88
N GLN A 99 7.39 -18.56 -5.13
CA GLN A 99 8.38 -18.32 -4.10
C GLN A 99 9.52 -17.44 -4.61
N GLY A 100 10.18 -16.73 -3.70
CA GLY A 100 11.36 -15.94 -4.04
C GLY A 100 11.47 -14.69 -3.20
N GLU A 101 11.96 -13.60 -3.80
CA GLU A 101 12.21 -12.32 -3.16
C GLU A 101 11.34 -11.25 -3.84
N TRP A 102 10.51 -10.52 -3.09
CA TRP A 102 9.55 -9.57 -3.69
C TRP A 102 10.21 -8.37 -4.38
N ASN A 103 11.47 -8.10 -4.05
CA ASN A 103 12.33 -7.10 -4.67
C ASN A 103 13.46 -7.71 -5.52
N GLY A 104 13.37 -9.00 -5.84
CA GLY A 104 14.37 -9.74 -6.61
C GLY A 104 13.69 -10.66 -7.61
N THR A 105 13.99 -11.95 -7.53
CA THR A 105 13.43 -12.97 -8.42
C THR A 105 12.28 -13.71 -7.76
N LEU A 106 11.19 -13.90 -8.50
CA LEU A 106 10.04 -14.72 -8.15
C LEU A 106 9.94 -15.89 -9.13
N GLU A 107 9.83 -17.10 -8.59
CA GLU A 107 9.59 -18.33 -9.34
C GLU A 107 8.17 -18.80 -9.09
N PHE A 108 7.48 -19.20 -10.16
CA PHE A 108 6.14 -19.73 -10.17
C PHE A 108 6.18 -21.16 -10.71
N THR A 109 5.49 -22.07 -10.04
CA THR A 109 5.34 -23.47 -10.43
C THR A 109 3.85 -23.77 -10.58
N TYR A 110 3.42 -24.12 -11.79
CA TYR A 110 2.03 -24.43 -12.12
C TYR A 110 1.75 -25.92 -11.96
N SER A 111 0.47 -26.27 -11.75
CA SER A 111 0.04 -27.67 -11.67
C SER A 111 0.30 -28.49 -12.94
N SER A 112 0.49 -27.82 -14.08
CA SER A 112 0.91 -28.44 -15.35
C SER A 112 2.37 -28.91 -15.36
N GLY A 113 3.18 -28.53 -14.36
CA GLY A 113 4.63 -28.71 -14.33
C GLY A 113 5.41 -27.56 -14.98
N GLU A 114 4.71 -26.59 -15.60
CA GLU A 114 5.34 -25.38 -16.13
C GLU A 114 5.93 -24.54 -15.00
N THR A 115 7.10 -23.97 -15.23
CA THR A 115 7.71 -22.98 -14.34
C THR A 115 7.90 -21.65 -15.06
N LYS A 116 7.69 -20.56 -14.33
CA LYS A 116 7.90 -19.19 -14.83
C LYS A 116 8.70 -18.39 -13.82
N VAL A 117 9.70 -17.66 -14.31
CA VAL A 117 10.55 -16.82 -13.48
C VAL A 117 10.35 -15.36 -13.86
N ILE A 118 10.13 -14.51 -12.85
CA ILE A 118 10.01 -13.06 -12.98
C ILE A 118 11.14 -12.42 -12.20
N ASP A 119 11.99 -11.68 -12.90
CA ASP A 119 13.00 -10.81 -12.29
C ASP A 119 12.43 -9.40 -12.20
N THR A 120 12.12 -8.96 -10.97
CA THR A 120 11.47 -7.67 -10.73
C THR A 120 12.34 -6.48 -11.11
N ALA A 121 13.67 -6.64 -11.15
CA ALA A 121 14.59 -5.57 -11.55
C ALA A 121 14.57 -5.32 -13.06
N LYS A 122 14.12 -6.30 -13.87
CA LYS A 122 14.01 -6.20 -15.33
C LYS A 122 12.67 -5.64 -15.81
N LEU A 123 11.69 -5.50 -14.91
CA LEU A 123 10.38 -4.96 -15.26
C LEU A 123 10.46 -3.44 -15.51
N PRO A 124 9.79 -2.92 -16.55
CA PRO A 124 9.80 -1.49 -16.83
C PRO A 124 9.06 -0.70 -15.75
N VAL A 125 9.70 0.34 -15.23
CA VAL A 125 9.08 1.26 -14.25
C VAL A 125 8.33 2.36 -14.98
N ILE A 126 7.01 2.24 -15.06
CA ILE A 126 6.14 3.26 -15.67
C ILE A 126 5.87 4.36 -14.66
N ARG A 127 6.48 5.54 -14.87
CA ARG A 127 6.30 6.69 -13.97
C ARG A 127 4.92 7.33 -14.17
N LYS A 128 4.26 7.66 -13.07
CA LYS A 128 3.01 8.42 -13.07
C LYS A 128 3.22 9.80 -13.72
N LYS A 129 2.43 10.11 -14.76
CA LYS A 129 2.36 11.45 -15.36
C LYS A 129 1.56 12.36 -14.44
N LEU A 130 2.13 13.52 -14.10
CA LEU A 130 1.53 14.47 -13.17
C LEU A 130 1.56 15.87 -13.78
N ARG A 131 0.53 16.65 -13.48
CA ARG A 131 0.45 18.05 -13.94
C ARG A 131 1.56 18.88 -13.28
N PRO A 132 2.05 19.93 -13.96
CA PRO A 132 2.94 20.93 -13.35
C PRO A 132 2.37 21.50 -12.05
N LEU A 133 3.23 21.90 -11.12
CA LEU A 133 2.84 22.36 -9.77
C LEU A 133 1.89 23.56 -9.83
N GLU A 134 2.09 24.44 -10.79
CA GLU A 134 1.32 25.67 -11.02
C GLU A 134 -0.14 25.36 -11.36
N LYS A 135 -0.38 24.17 -11.96
CA LYS A 135 -1.71 23.68 -12.35
C LYS A 135 -2.35 22.75 -11.31
N GLN A 136 -1.68 22.48 -10.19
CA GLN A 136 -2.22 21.67 -9.10
C GLN A 136 -3.00 22.53 -8.11
N GLY A 137 -4.10 22.01 -7.57
CA GLY A 137 -4.86 22.66 -6.49
C GLY A 137 -4.07 22.77 -5.19
N ARG A 138 -4.47 23.71 -4.32
CA ARG A 138 -3.75 24.03 -3.07
C ARG A 138 -3.55 22.82 -2.14
N THR A 139 -4.49 21.88 -2.14
CA THR A 139 -4.46 20.68 -1.28
C THR A 139 -3.95 19.43 -2.00
N GLU A 140 -3.45 19.54 -3.24
CA GLU A 140 -2.81 18.42 -3.93
C GLU A 140 -1.42 18.18 -3.33
N SER A 141 -1.06 16.92 -3.07
CA SER A 141 0.08 16.56 -2.21
C SER A 141 1.40 17.23 -2.60
N ARG A 142 1.76 17.28 -3.89
CA ARG A 142 3.04 17.89 -4.29
C ARG A 142 3.07 19.40 -4.05
N ARG A 143 1.96 20.10 -4.29
CA ARG A 143 1.84 21.54 -4.03
C ARG A 143 1.77 21.83 -2.54
N LEU A 144 0.97 21.06 -1.79
CA LEU A 144 0.80 21.23 -0.35
C LEU A 144 2.13 21.04 0.41
N TRP A 145 2.90 20.01 0.04
CA TRP A 145 4.15 19.65 0.71
C TRP A 145 5.41 20.20 0.01
N GLN A 146 5.27 21.13 -0.93
CA GLN A 146 6.39 21.56 -1.79
C GLN A 146 7.57 22.13 -1.00
N HIS A 147 7.30 22.94 0.03
CA HIS A 147 8.34 23.62 0.81
C HIS A 147 9.08 22.63 1.72
N VAL A 148 8.34 21.77 2.43
CA VAL A 148 8.94 20.67 3.21
C VAL A 148 9.81 19.79 2.32
N THR A 149 9.31 19.40 1.15
CA THR A 149 10.05 18.53 0.22
C THR A 149 11.29 19.22 -0.34
N LYS A 150 11.24 20.54 -0.58
CA LYS A 150 12.39 21.32 -1.04
C LYS A 150 13.48 21.36 0.03
N SER A 151 13.15 21.78 1.26
CA SER A 151 14.12 21.87 2.36
C SER A 151 14.74 20.51 2.70
N LEU A 152 13.96 19.43 2.67
CA LEU A 152 14.48 18.07 2.84
C LEU A 152 15.51 17.68 1.75
N LYS A 153 15.29 18.08 0.50
CA LYS A 153 16.24 17.81 -0.61
C LYS A 153 17.52 18.62 -0.47
N GLU A 154 17.43 19.82 0.10
CA GLU A 154 18.56 20.70 0.36
C GLU A 154 19.30 20.33 1.66
N GLY A 155 18.80 19.35 2.42
CA GLY A 155 19.36 18.94 3.71
C GLY A 155 19.07 19.90 4.87
N ASN A 156 18.20 20.89 4.66
CA ASN A 156 17.81 21.87 5.68
C ASN A 156 16.68 21.32 6.56
N MET A 157 17.05 20.63 7.64
CA MET A 157 16.11 19.96 8.54
C MET A 157 15.28 20.93 9.38
N ASP A 158 15.85 22.08 9.75
CA ASP A 158 15.18 23.08 10.57
C ASP A 158 14.04 23.75 9.78
N GLU A 159 14.32 24.18 8.55
CA GLU A 159 13.32 24.79 7.68
C GLU A 159 12.24 23.77 7.27
N ALA A 160 12.62 22.51 7.01
CA ALA A 160 11.66 21.44 6.75
C ALA A 160 10.70 21.24 7.94
N THR A 161 11.22 21.29 9.17
CA THR A 161 10.46 21.16 10.40
C THR A 161 9.51 22.34 10.60
N GLU A 162 9.97 23.57 10.34
CA GLU A 162 9.15 24.77 10.43
C GLU A 162 7.99 24.73 9.42
N HIS A 163 8.28 24.43 8.15
CA HIS A 163 7.25 24.30 7.11
C HIS A 163 6.24 23.19 7.43
N LYS A 164 6.70 22.06 7.96
CA LYS A 164 5.84 20.97 8.41
C LYS A 164 4.94 21.44 9.56
N HIS A 165 5.51 22.10 10.57
CA HIS A 165 4.75 22.59 11.71
C HIS A 165 3.66 23.58 11.26
N ARG A 166 3.98 24.53 10.38
CA ARG A 166 3.03 25.52 9.86
C ARG A 166 1.83 24.86 9.18
N LEU A 167 2.08 23.85 8.34
CA LEU A 167 1.02 23.08 7.67
C LEU A 167 0.15 22.32 8.67
N GLU A 168 0.76 21.64 9.63
CA GLU A 168 0.04 20.86 10.64
C GLU A 168 -0.78 21.73 11.58
N GLU A 169 -0.28 22.90 12.01
CA GLU A 169 -1.05 23.83 12.85
C GLU A 169 -2.22 24.43 12.08
N SER A 170 -2.05 24.77 10.80
CA SER A 170 -3.17 25.22 9.96
C SER A 170 -4.29 24.17 9.91
N GLN A 171 -3.94 22.88 9.76
CA GLN A 171 -4.94 21.79 9.77
C GLN A 171 -5.61 21.63 11.14
N ARG A 172 -4.87 21.77 12.25
CA ARG A 172 -5.43 21.74 13.61
C ARG A 172 -6.40 22.90 13.85
N VAL A 173 -6.07 24.10 13.40
CA VAL A 173 -6.95 25.28 13.50
C VAL A 173 -8.22 25.07 12.69
N GLU A 174 -8.12 24.62 11.45
CA GLU A 174 -9.29 24.32 10.61
C GLU A 174 -10.18 23.22 11.23
N GLU A 175 -9.58 22.22 11.86
CA GLU A 175 -10.32 21.17 12.57
C GLU A 175 -11.08 21.73 13.78
N ARG A 176 -10.44 22.56 14.61
CA ARG A 176 -11.09 23.25 15.74
C ARG A 176 -12.26 24.11 15.26
N GLN A 177 -12.10 24.85 14.16
CA GLN A 177 -13.17 25.66 13.56
C GLN A 177 -14.33 24.81 13.07
N ARG A 178 -14.05 23.68 12.39
CA ARG A 178 -15.07 22.73 11.96
C ARG A 178 -15.85 22.14 13.14
N ALA A 179 -15.15 21.74 14.20
CA ALA A 179 -15.76 21.22 15.42
C ALA A 179 -16.65 22.28 16.11
N ALA A 180 -16.15 23.51 16.28
CA ALA A 180 -16.92 24.61 16.86
C ALA A 180 -18.18 24.95 16.05
N ALA A 181 -18.13 24.79 14.73
CA ALA A 181 -19.27 25.00 13.84
C ALA A 181 -20.18 23.78 13.68
N ASN A 182 -19.92 22.66 14.38
CA ASN A 182 -20.60 21.37 14.20
C ASN A 182 -20.62 20.88 12.74
N LYS A 183 -19.58 21.20 11.96
CA LYS A 183 -19.46 20.81 10.55
C LYS A 183 -18.48 19.64 10.41
N PRO A 184 -18.95 18.40 10.17
CA PRO A 184 -18.05 17.27 9.97
C PRO A 184 -17.23 17.43 8.69
N TRP A 185 -16.00 16.91 8.69
CA TRP A 185 -15.20 16.79 7.48
C TRP A 185 -15.88 15.85 6.48
N ARG A 186 -16.00 16.28 5.22
CA ARG A 186 -16.57 15.48 4.12
C ARG A 186 -15.49 15.25 3.06
N PRO A 187 -15.07 14.00 2.81
CA PRO A 187 -14.13 13.69 1.74
C PRO A 187 -14.68 14.08 0.37
N LYS A 188 -13.82 14.68 -0.46
CA LYS A 188 -14.24 15.22 -1.77
C LYS A 188 -14.52 14.15 -2.83
N TYR A 189 -13.75 13.06 -2.82
CA TYR A 189 -13.72 12.08 -3.92
C TYR A 189 -14.24 10.70 -3.54
N PHE A 190 -14.56 10.50 -2.26
CA PHE A 190 -15.00 9.21 -1.73
C PHE A 190 -16.23 9.40 -0.86
N THR A 191 -17.18 8.48 -0.99
CA THR A 191 -18.36 8.36 -0.15
C THR A 191 -18.24 7.10 0.69
N LYS A 192 -18.61 7.20 1.97
CA LYS A 192 -18.61 6.06 2.88
C LYS A 192 -19.84 5.19 2.62
N GLU A 193 -19.65 3.89 2.39
CA GLU A 193 -20.73 2.90 2.27
C GLU A 193 -20.42 1.73 3.20
N GLY A 194 -21.27 1.52 4.21
CA GLY A 194 -21.01 0.55 5.27
C GLY A 194 -19.69 0.82 5.99
N GLU A 195 -18.81 -0.18 5.99
CA GLU A 195 -17.44 -0.07 6.52
C GLU A 195 -16.40 0.41 5.49
N GLY A 196 -16.79 0.51 4.21
CA GLY A 196 -15.93 0.82 3.08
C GLY A 196 -16.03 2.26 2.56
N TRP A 197 -15.21 2.55 1.55
CA TRP A 197 -15.20 3.82 0.82
C TRP A 197 -15.27 3.57 -0.68
N LEU A 198 -16.27 4.15 -1.34
CA LEU A 198 -16.38 4.10 -2.80
C LEU A 198 -15.88 5.38 -3.42
N PHE A 199 -15.12 5.25 -4.51
CA PHE A 199 -14.74 6.38 -5.33
C PHE A 199 -15.97 6.92 -6.09
N ASN A 200 -16.21 8.22 -5.99
CA ASN A 200 -17.44 8.83 -6.49
C ASN A 200 -17.60 8.69 -8.01
N ASN A 201 -16.50 8.69 -8.76
CA ASN A 201 -16.49 8.58 -10.22
C ASN A 201 -16.01 7.19 -10.68
N SER A 202 -16.54 6.14 -10.07
CA SER A 202 -16.22 4.76 -10.46
C SER A 202 -16.59 4.49 -11.92
N LEU A 203 -15.68 3.82 -12.65
CA LEU A 203 -15.90 3.42 -14.05
C LEU A 203 -17.03 2.41 -14.21
N ARG A 204 -17.44 1.72 -13.13
CA ARG A 204 -18.58 0.79 -13.16
C ARG A 204 -19.95 1.46 -13.28
N LYS A 205 -20.07 2.76 -12.94
CA LYS A 205 -21.37 3.46 -12.86
C LYS A 205 -21.89 4.02 -14.20
N SER A 206 -21.30 3.64 -15.34
CA SER A 206 -21.91 3.91 -16.64
C SER A 206 -22.78 2.72 -17.06
N THR A 207 -24.01 2.67 -16.54
CA THR A 207 -25.13 1.94 -17.17
C THR A 207 -26.42 2.67 -16.85
#